data_AF-A0A3A8U800-F1
#
_entry.id   AF-A0A3A8U800-F1
#
_cell.length_a   1.000
_cell.length_b   1.000
_cell.length_c   1.000
_cell.angle_alpha   90.00
_cell.angle_beta   90.00
_cell.angle_gamma   90.00
#
_symmetry.space_group_name_H-M   'P 1'
#
loop_
_entity.id
_entity.type
_entity.pdbx_description
1 polymer ?
#
loop_
_entity_poly.entity_id
_entity_poly.type
_entity_poly.pdbx_seq_one_letter_code
_entity_poly.pdbx_strand_id
1 'polypeptide(L)'
;MHKEKGRMNAQKKAATAVMEEWLSHPQELGKKPARLEIAGGFELHGLHYYIFKFKRTMLSPWKVAVCGGYGGDGLGHCGHIFSEMEPYDPMDAQEKCVAMVEKIRQYWMERVEKQEGDGQDAAKTSGGFLGFVLLSTPQFDVEKFCASLKEDWGIDCPEDSENPRDEGAAIAFYEDDMMATIGLMEAKVPNGEAEYWANSNFMTREKSVAAAQSHTAHLLVAVRGRDSAPLEAGKLFVKIAATCLKAPNALGIYDCGTVWLPEDFIRSAMVMKEGEIPMMDLVFIGLYQDEKGVSSWTNGLRSFGKEELEIIQSSQPPSEVYTMMTSISSYLVQEGAVLHDGETLGFSAEQKLPITRSKGVYVEGQSMKIGF
;
A
#
# COMPACT_ATOMS: atom_id res chain seq x y z
N MET A 1 -9.58 -16.63 29.56
CA MET A 1 -8.67 -17.80 29.67
C MET A 1 -8.74 -18.81 28.53
N HIS A 2 -9.79 -19.63 28.32
CA HIS A 2 -9.75 -20.67 27.26
C HIS A 2 -9.76 -20.11 25.81
N LYS A 3 -10.55 -19.05 25.54
CA LYS A 3 -10.56 -18.36 24.24
C LYS A 3 -9.24 -17.63 23.94
N GLU A 4 -8.64 -17.04 24.97
CA GLU A 4 -7.39 -16.25 24.92
C GLU A 4 -6.17 -17.14 24.66
N LYS A 5 -6.09 -18.30 25.34
CA LYS A 5 -5.10 -19.35 25.02
C LYS A 5 -5.27 -19.91 23.60
N GLY A 6 -6.51 -20.04 23.13
CA GLY A 6 -6.80 -20.48 21.76
C GLY A 6 -6.33 -19.49 20.69
N ARG A 7 -6.49 -18.19 20.95
CA ARG A 7 -6.09 -17.09 20.04
C ARG A 7 -4.58 -16.86 20.00
N MET A 8 -3.91 -16.86 21.16
CA MET A 8 -2.44 -16.79 21.22
C MET A 8 -1.78 -18.00 20.53
N ASN A 9 -2.46 -19.15 20.47
CA ASN A 9 -2.00 -20.31 19.71
C ASN A 9 -2.17 -20.13 18.18
N ALA A 10 -3.15 -19.34 17.73
CA ALA A 10 -3.33 -19.04 16.31
C ALA A 10 -2.28 -18.05 15.79
N GLN A 11 -1.98 -16.99 16.56
CA GLN A 11 -0.96 -16.00 16.18
C GLN A 11 0.44 -16.62 16.13
N LYS A 12 0.78 -17.51 17.08
CA LYS A 12 2.03 -18.29 17.04
C LYS A 12 2.16 -19.18 15.81
N LYS A 13 1.06 -19.82 15.38
CA LYS A 13 1.04 -20.64 14.16
C LYS A 13 1.25 -19.77 12.91
N ALA A 14 0.57 -18.62 12.84
CA ALA A 14 0.76 -17.66 11.74
C ALA A 14 2.21 -17.16 11.68
N ALA A 15 2.76 -16.70 12.81
CA ALA A 15 4.16 -16.26 12.90
C ALA A 15 5.15 -17.36 12.51
N THR A 16 4.88 -18.62 12.87
CA THR A 16 5.74 -19.75 12.50
C THR A 16 5.69 -20.01 10.99
N ALA A 17 4.51 -19.97 10.37
CA ALA A 17 4.37 -20.15 8.92
C ALA A 17 5.09 -19.03 8.15
N VAL A 18 4.90 -17.78 8.57
CA VAL A 18 5.57 -16.61 8.00
C VAL A 18 7.09 -16.71 8.12
N MET A 19 7.61 -17.08 9.29
CA MET A 19 9.05 -17.24 9.49
C MET A 19 9.62 -18.41 8.69
N GLU A 20 8.88 -19.51 8.54
CA GLU A 20 9.31 -20.63 7.70
C GLU A 20 9.39 -20.23 6.21
N GLU A 21 8.42 -19.46 5.74
CA GLU A 21 8.41 -18.90 4.38
C GLU A 21 9.59 -17.95 4.15
N TRP A 22 9.79 -16.99 5.06
CA TRP A 22 10.93 -16.06 5.04
C TRP A 22 12.26 -16.79 4.95
N LEU A 23 12.52 -17.74 5.85
CA LEU A 23 13.77 -18.51 5.87
C LEU A 23 13.95 -19.38 4.63
N SER A 24 12.86 -19.79 3.98
CA SER A 24 12.91 -20.60 2.77
C SER A 24 13.28 -19.81 1.52
N HIS A 25 13.26 -18.47 1.58
CA HIS A 25 13.60 -17.60 0.46
C HIS A 25 15.05 -17.82 -0.03
N PRO A 26 15.34 -17.76 -1.35
CA PRO A 26 16.69 -17.96 -1.90
C PRO A 26 17.79 -17.05 -1.34
N GLN A 27 17.42 -15.85 -0.89
CA GLN A 27 18.34 -14.89 -0.26
C GLN A 27 18.64 -15.21 1.21
N GLU A 28 17.89 -16.14 1.82
CA GLU A 28 18.07 -16.60 3.19
C GLU A 28 18.72 -18.00 3.21
N LEU A 29 17.94 -19.08 3.36
CA LEU A 29 18.45 -20.45 3.33
C LEU A 29 18.26 -21.13 1.97
N GLY A 30 17.37 -20.60 1.12
CA GLY A 30 16.92 -21.20 -0.15
C GLY A 30 16.16 -22.52 0.01
N LYS A 31 15.78 -22.87 1.24
CA LYS A 31 14.98 -24.05 1.60
C LYS A 31 14.50 -23.95 3.04
N LYS A 32 13.53 -24.78 3.40
CA LYS A 32 13.02 -24.87 4.77
C LYS A 32 14.14 -25.11 5.79
N PRO A 33 14.10 -24.44 6.96
CA PRO A 33 15.05 -24.70 8.04
C PRO A 33 14.90 -26.13 8.56
N ALA A 34 16.00 -26.75 8.97
CA ALA A 34 15.99 -28.10 9.55
C ALA A 34 15.29 -28.15 10.92
N ARG A 35 15.29 -27.03 11.65
CA ARG A 35 14.50 -26.79 12.86
C ARG A 35 14.11 -25.33 12.97
N LEU A 36 12.92 -25.06 13.48
CA LEU A 36 12.39 -23.73 13.75
C LEU A 36 11.55 -23.79 15.04
N GLU A 37 11.87 -22.94 16.01
CA GLU A 37 11.20 -22.92 17.31
C GLU A 37 11.01 -21.48 17.78
N ILE A 38 9.86 -21.18 18.39
CA ILE A 38 9.66 -19.92 19.13
C ILE A 38 10.40 -20.03 20.46
N ALA A 39 11.35 -19.13 20.68
CA ALA A 39 12.15 -19.04 21.89
C ALA A 39 11.60 -18.05 22.93
N GLY A 40 10.78 -17.09 22.49
CA GLY A 40 10.19 -16.07 23.37
C GLY A 40 9.32 -15.09 22.60
N GLY A 41 8.89 -14.02 23.27
CA GLY A 41 8.21 -12.89 22.65
C GLY A 41 8.35 -11.64 23.50
N PHE A 42 8.21 -10.48 22.87
CA PHE A 42 8.37 -9.17 23.51
C PHE A 42 7.43 -8.13 22.87
N GLU A 43 7.18 -7.05 23.61
CA GLU A 43 6.45 -5.87 23.13
C GLU A 43 7.43 -4.77 22.77
N LEU A 44 7.23 -4.13 21.63
CA LEU A 44 8.02 -2.97 21.19
C LEU A 44 7.10 -2.03 20.39
N HIS A 45 7.11 -0.74 20.73
CA HIS A 45 6.23 0.28 20.09
C HIS A 45 4.72 -0.04 20.08
N GLY A 46 4.24 -0.78 21.08
CA GLY A 46 2.83 -1.19 21.19
C GLY A 46 2.44 -2.34 20.24
N LEU A 47 3.43 -3.03 19.68
CA LEU A 47 3.25 -4.21 18.83
C LEU A 47 3.95 -5.43 19.45
N HIS A 48 3.35 -6.60 19.24
CA HIS A 48 3.88 -7.87 19.71
C HIS A 48 4.85 -8.50 18.69
N TYR A 49 5.91 -9.13 19.20
CA TYR A 49 6.96 -9.80 18.42
C TYR A 49 7.30 -11.17 19.00
N TYR A 50 7.61 -12.11 18.11
CA TYR A 50 8.09 -13.44 18.45
C TYR A 50 9.59 -13.58 18.13
N ILE A 51 10.33 -14.10 19.10
CA ILE A 51 11.73 -14.49 18.95
C ILE A 51 11.75 -15.93 18.45
N PHE A 52 12.36 -16.15 17.30
CA PHE A 52 12.59 -17.47 16.72
C PHE A 52 14.05 -17.88 16.89
N LYS A 53 14.26 -19.18 17.06
CA LYS A 53 15.55 -19.81 16.84
C LYS A 53 15.41 -20.89 15.76
N PHE A 54 16.40 -20.99 14.89
CA PHE A 54 16.37 -21.94 13.78
C PHE A 54 17.73 -22.58 13.50
N LYS A 55 17.71 -23.69 12.74
CA LYS A 55 18.91 -24.37 12.24
C LYS A 55 18.85 -24.53 10.73
N ARG A 56 19.92 -24.16 10.03
CA ARG A 56 20.07 -24.38 8.57
C ARG A 56 20.13 -25.86 8.20
N THR A 57 20.89 -26.64 8.96
CA THR A 57 20.97 -28.11 8.88
C THR A 57 20.94 -28.68 10.29
N MET A 58 20.69 -29.98 10.45
CA MET A 58 20.64 -30.63 11.78
C MET A 58 21.91 -30.39 12.62
N LEU A 59 23.07 -30.31 11.96
CA LEU A 59 24.39 -30.11 12.58
C LEU A 59 24.77 -28.63 12.73
N SER A 60 24.02 -27.70 12.13
CA SER A 60 24.30 -26.27 12.25
C SER A 60 24.04 -25.75 13.68
N PRO A 61 24.77 -24.71 14.13
CA PRO A 61 24.43 -24.00 15.36
C PRO A 61 23.05 -23.34 15.24
N TRP A 62 22.43 -23.08 16.40
CA TRP A 62 21.19 -22.32 16.45
C TRP A 62 21.44 -20.86 16.08
N LYS A 63 20.53 -20.30 15.29
CA LYS A 63 20.53 -18.90 14.88
C LYS A 63 19.25 -18.21 15.34
N VAL A 64 19.31 -16.90 15.55
CA VAL A 64 18.17 -16.09 16.00
C VAL A 64 17.48 -15.40 14.82
N ALA A 65 16.17 -15.26 14.91
CA ALA A 65 15.32 -14.52 13.97
C ALA A 65 14.16 -13.86 14.71
N VAL A 66 13.54 -12.85 14.11
CA VAL A 66 12.39 -12.15 14.69
C VAL A 66 11.24 -12.10 13.70
N CYS A 67 10.02 -12.29 14.18
CA CYS A 67 8.80 -12.11 13.41
C CYS A 67 7.79 -11.36 14.26
N GLY A 68 7.33 -10.20 13.82
CA GLY A 68 6.41 -9.41 14.63
C GLY A 68 5.90 -8.14 13.97
N GLY A 69 5.31 -7.30 14.81
CA GLY A 69 4.48 -6.17 14.38
C GLY A 69 2.98 -6.48 14.51
N TYR A 70 2.59 -7.41 15.39
CA TYR A 70 1.18 -7.77 15.58
C TYR A 70 0.48 -6.76 16.50
N GLY A 71 -0.64 -6.22 16.05
CA GLY A 71 -1.52 -5.39 16.89
C GLY A 71 -2.49 -6.25 17.69
N GLY A 72 -2.36 -6.28 19.01
CA GLY A 72 -3.24 -7.05 19.91
C GLY A 72 -3.32 -8.54 19.55
N ASP A 73 -4.54 -9.09 19.49
CA ASP A 73 -4.81 -10.49 19.11
C ASP A 73 -4.81 -10.72 17.58
N GLY A 74 -4.48 -9.71 16.77
CA GLY A 74 -4.53 -9.78 15.31
C GLY A 74 -3.52 -10.77 14.72
N LEU A 75 -3.86 -11.39 13.58
CA LEU A 75 -2.96 -12.30 12.86
C LEU A 75 -2.08 -11.61 11.81
N GLY A 76 -2.36 -10.33 11.51
CA GLY A 76 -1.54 -9.51 10.62
C GLY A 76 -0.40 -8.84 11.39
N HIS A 77 0.76 -8.70 10.75
CA HIS A 77 1.92 -8.01 11.30
C HIS A 77 2.46 -6.98 10.32
N CYS A 78 3.09 -5.91 10.82
CA CYS A 78 3.68 -4.83 10.02
C CYS A 78 4.98 -5.20 9.27
N GLY A 79 5.10 -6.43 8.75
CA GLY A 79 6.25 -6.82 7.92
C GLY A 79 7.62 -6.93 8.63
N HIS A 80 7.69 -6.87 9.97
CA HIS A 80 8.96 -7.01 10.69
C HIS A 80 9.38 -8.49 10.83
N ILE A 81 9.78 -9.12 9.72
CA ILE A 81 10.32 -10.47 9.67
C ILE A 81 11.78 -10.40 9.24
N PHE A 82 12.70 -10.98 10.02
CA PHE A 82 14.12 -10.84 9.74
C PHE A 82 15.01 -11.91 10.36
N SER A 83 16.11 -12.22 9.68
CA SER A 83 17.14 -13.17 10.13
C SER A 83 18.53 -12.73 9.71
N GLU A 84 19.31 -12.08 10.58
CA GLU A 84 20.71 -11.70 10.30
C GLU A 84 21.71 -12.87 10.34
N MET A 85 21.21 -14.11 10.39
CA MET A 85 22.04 -15.31 10.53
C MET A 85 22.97 -15.28 11.75
N GLU A 86 22.64 -14.54 12.80
CA GLU A 86 23.43 -14.47 14.03
C GLU A 86 23.23 -15.70 14.92
N PRO A 87 24.22 -16.10 15.73
CA PRO A 87 24.04 -17.14 16.73
C PRO A 87 22.95 -16.80 17.75
N TYR A 88 22.09 -17.77 18.03
CA TYR A 88 21.11 -17.67 19.11
C TYR A 88 21.79 -17.89 20.47
N ASP A 89 21.67 -16.91 21.36
CA ASP A 89 21.99 -17.03 22.78
C ASP A 89 20.76 -16.56 23.60
N PRO A 90 20.21 -17.38 24.51
CA PRO A 90 19.03 -17.00 25.29
C PRO A 90 19.25 -15.75 26.17
N MET A 91 20.49 -15.42 26.53
CA MET A 91 20.78 -14.27 27.40
C MET A 91 20.65 -12.92 26.67
N ASP A 92 20.82 -12.91 25.34
CA ASP A 92 20.82 -11.69 24.52
C ASP A 92 19.81 -11.72 23.35
N ALA A 93 19.09 -12.82 23.14
CA ALA A 93 18.20 -12.98 21.98
C ALA A 93 17.15 -11.89 21.86
N GLN A 94 16.58 -11.43 22.98
CA GLN A 94 15.62 -10.32 22.95
C GLN A 94 16.29 -9.01 22.54
N GLU A 95 17.48 -8.71 23.06
CA GLU A 95 18.25 -7.51 22.71
C GLU A 95 18.62 -7.50 21.23
N LYS A 96 19.11 -8.63 20.71
CA LYS A 96 19.37 -8.82 19.28
C LYS A 96 18.12 -8.64 18.42
N CYS A 97 17.00 -9.23 18.81
CA CYS A 97 15.75 -9.06 18.07
C CYS A 97 15.24 -7.61 18.11
N VAL A 98 15.35 -6.92 19.24
CA VAL A 98 15.04 -5.48 19.33
C VAL A 98 15.96 -4.68 18.41
N ALA A 99 17.26 -4.95 18.40
CA ALA A 99 18.20 -4.29 17.51
C ALA A 99 17.89 -4.54 16.02
N MET A 100 17.52 -5.77 15.64
CA MET A 100 17.05 -6.09 14.28
C MET A 100 15.80 -5.31 13.90
N VAL A 101 14.80 -5.24 14.80
CA VAL A 101 13.56 -4.49 14.57
C VAL A 101 13.84 -2.99 14.48
N GLU A 102 14.65 -2.44 15.37
CA GLU A 102 15.05 -1.02 15.33
C GLU A 102 15.90 -0.71 14.10
N LYS A 103 16.74 -1.63 13.61
CA LYS A 103 17.51 -1.43 12.38
C LYS A 103 16.62 -1.42 11.14
N ILE A 104 15.60 -2.26 11.09
CA ILE A 104 14.58 -2.21 10.01
C ILE A 104 13.79 -0.91 10.13
N ARG A 105 13.35 -0.57 11.33
CA ARG A 105 12.62 0.67 11.59
C ARG A 105 13.47 1.89 11.28
N GLN A 106 14.75 1.90 11.63
CA GLN A 106 15.72 2.94 11.29
C GLN A 106 16.02 2.95 9.81
N TYR A 107 16.08 1.80 9.13
CA TYR A 107 16.20 1.77 7.68
C TYR A 107 14.98 2.41 7.00
N TRP A 108 13.77 2.16 7.51
CA TRP A 108 12.56 2.83 7.07
C TRP A 108 12.56 4.32 7.46
N MET A 109 12.92 4.66 8.70
CA MET A 109 13.00 6.03 9.19
C MET A 109 14.11 6.83 8.52
N GLU A 110 15.25 6.24 8.16
CA GLU A 110 16.35 6.87 7.42
C GLU A 110 16.03 6.98 5.93
N ARG A 111 15.18 6.11 5.39
CA ARG A 111 14.64 6.28 4.03
C ARG A 111 13.58 7.35 3.99
N VAL A 112 12.77 7.44 5.03
CA VAL A 112 11.89 8.57 5.30
C VAL A 112 12.74 9.83 5.53
N GLU A 113 13.81 9.81 6.34
CA GLU A 113 14.68 10.96 6.65
C GLU A 113 15.63 11.34 5.52
N LYS A 114 16.05 10.43 4.62
CA LYS A 114 16.76 10.79 3.38
C LYS A 114 15.80 11.34 2.32
N GLN A 115 14.51 11.06 2.44
CA GLN A 115 13.44 11.77 1.75
C GLN A 115 13.03 13.07 2.50
N GLU A 116 13.25 13.17 3.81
CA GLU A 116 13.01 14.34 4.67
C GLU A 116 14.30 15.14 5.00
N GLY A 117 15.42 14.91 4.30
CA GLY A 117 16.66 15.66 4.47
C GLY A 117 16.57 17.09 3.93
N ASP A 118 15.55 17.33 3.10
CA ASP A 118 15.03 18.65 2.70
C ASP A 118 13.79 19.04 3.56
N GLY A 119 13.65 18.42 4.74
CA GLY A 119 12.49 18.47 5.62
C GLY A 119 12.43 19.71 6.50
N GLN A 120 11.71 20.71 6.03
CA GLN A 120 10.87 21.57 6.87
C GLN A 120 9.53 21.81 6.17
N ASP A 121 8.82 20.76 5.77
CA ASP A 121 7.41 20.83 5.32
C ASP A 121 6.77 19.42 5.18
N ALA A 122 6.98 18.51 6.15
CA ALA A 122 6.29 17.20 6.21
C ALA A 122 4.78 17.31 6.58
N ALA A 123 4.19 18.47 6.26
CA ALA A 123 2.78 18.71 6.09
C ALA A 123 2.59 19.43 4.73
N LYS A 124 3.10 18.85 3.62
CA LYS A 124 2.82 19.22 2.21
C LYS A 124 3.74 18.45 1.23
N THR A 125 3.44 17.20 0.93
CA THR A 125 3.85 16.60 -0.37
C THR A 125 2.61 16.10 -1.10
N SER A 126 1.67 17.02 -1.34
CA SER A 126 0.61 16.84 -2.33
C SER A 126 1.23 16.84 -3.74
N GLY A 127 0.67 16.06 -4.68
CA GLY A 127 1.04 16.09 -6.09
C GLY A 127 1.97 14.97 -6.57
N GLY A 128 2.34 14.02 -5.69
CA GLY A 128 3.02 12.78 -6.07
C GLY A 128 2.06 11.60 -6.13
N PHE A 129 2.12 10.84 -7.22
CA PHE A 129 1.34 9.62 -7.45
C PHE A 129 2.29 8.47 -7.77
N LEU A 130 2.02 7.30 -7.19
CA LEU A 130 2.85 6.11 -7.31
C LEU A 130 1.96 4.86 -7.31
N GLY A 131 2.16 3.98 -8.29
CA GLY A 131 1.48 2.70 -8.35
C GLY A 131 2.34 1.62 -9.00
N PHE A 132 1.95 0.37 -8.79
CA PHE A 132 2.69 -0.79 -9.27
C PHE A 132 1.83 -1.64 -10.20
N VAL A 133 2.08 -1.56 -11.50
CA VAL A 133 1.39 -2.43 -12.48
C VAL A 133 2.00 -3.83 -12.37
N LEU A 134 1.18 -4.79 -11.97
CA LEU A 134 1.56 -6.16 -11.70
C LEU A 134 1.65 -6.93 -13.02
N LEU A 135 2.79 -7.57 -13.29
CA LEU A 135 3.04 -8.29 -14.54
C LEU A 135 3.25 -9.79 -14.31
N SER A 136 2.69 -10.62 -15.18
CA SER A 136 2.95 -12.08 -15.18
C SER A 136 4.36 -12.43 -15.65
N THR A 137 5.00 -11.53 -16.40
CA THR A 137 6.34 -11.71 -16.95
C THR A 137 7.11 -10.37 -16.97
N PRO A 138 8.46 -10.36 -16.88
CA PRO A 138 9.27 -9.14 -16.85
C PRO A 138 9.46 -8.56 -18.27
N GLN A 139 8.38 -8.21 -18.96
CA GLN A 139 8.45 -7.55 -20.26
C GLN A 139 7.60 -6.29 -20.27
N PHE A 140 8.17 -5.25 -20.88
CA PHE A 140 7.53 -3.97 -21.13
C PHE A 140 7.86 -3.51 -22.54
N ASP A 141 6.84 -3.37 -23.38
CA ASP A 141 6.96 -2.93 -24.77
C ASP A 141 6.76 -1.41 -24.82
N VAL A 142 7.86 -0.67 -24.78
CA VAL A 142 7.89 0.80 -24.73
C VAL A 142 7.26 1.42 -25.97
N GLU A 143 7.58 0.89 -27.17
CA GLU A 143 7.04 1.39 -28.45
C GLU A 143 5.52 1.26 -28.48
N LYS A 144 5.01 0.08 -28.12
CA LYS A 144 3.56 -0.15 -28.06
C LYS A 144 2.89 0.70 -26.99
N PHE A 145 3.53 0.86 -25.83
CA PHE A 145 3.03 1.74 -24.77
C PHE A 145 2.90 3.18 -25.28
N CYS A 146 3.95 3.75 -25.89
CA CYS A 146 3.91 5.12 -26.40
C CYS A 146 2.89 5.31 -27.53
N ALA A 147 2.78 4.32 -28.43
CA ALA A 147 1.74 4.34 -29.46
C ALA A 147 0.32 4.38 -28.86
N SER A 148 0.03 3.54 -27.85
CA SER A 148 -1.26 3.54 -27.15
C SER A 148 -1.50 4.81 -26.34
N LEU A 149 -0.49 5.32 -25.64
CA LEU A 149 -0.61 6.57 -24.86
C LEU A 149 -1.00 7.75 -25.76
N LYS A 150 -0.38 7.83 -26.94
CA LYS A 150 -0.70 8.84 -27.95
C LYS A 150 -2.08 8.65 -28.57
N GLU A 151 -2.44 7.41 -28.94
CA GLU A 151 -3.75 7.10 -29.51
C GLU A 151 -4.88 7.42 -28.53
N ASP A 152 -4.74 6.96 -27.29
CA ASP A 152 -5.77 7.09 -26.27
C ASP A 152 -5.83 8.50 -25.70
N TRP A 153 -4.71 9.20 -25.52
CA TRP A 153 -4.70 10.43 -24.71
C TRP A 153 -4.07 11.63 -25.41
N GLY A 154 -3.48 11.44 -26.59
CA GLY A 154 -2.77 12.50 -27.32
C GLY A 154 -1.45 12.92 -26.66
N ILE A 155 -0.92 12.11 -25.75
CA ILE A 155 0.32 12.38 -25.01
C ILE A 155 1.48 11.72 -25.75
N ASP A 156 2.49 12.51 -26.10
CA ASP A 156 3.72 12.02 -26.69
C ASP A 156 4.68 11.57 -25.57
N CYS A 157 5.26 10.36 -25.70
CA CYS A 157 6.40 9.95 -24.88
C CYS A 157 7.61 9.61 -25.75
N PRO A 158 8.83 9.89 -25.26
CA PRO A 158 10.05 9.54 -25.96
C PRO A 158 10.22 8.01 -25.95
N GLU A 159 10.58 7.45 -27.10
CA GLU A 159 10.88 6.04 -27.26
C GLU A 159 12.23 5.66 -26.57
N ASP A 160 13.09 6.65 -26.35
CA ASP A 160 14.38 6.54 -25.65
C ASP A 160 14.36 7.30 -24.31
N SER A 161 15.02 6.77 -23.27
CA SER A 161 15.13 7.47 -21.98
C SER A 161 15.99 8.75 -22.13
N GLU A 162 15.38 9.94 -22.09
CA GLU A 162 16.11 11.20 -22.28
C GLU A 162 17.05 11.56 -21.11
N ASN A 163 16.96 10.86 -19.96
CA ASN A 163 17.68 11.24 -18.75
C ASN A 163 18.55 10.10 -18.17
N PRO A 164 19.84 10.01 -18.52
CA PRO A 164 20.76 8.96 -18.06
C PRO A 164 21.12 9.02 -16.56
N ARG A 165 20.42 9.84 -15.76
CA ARG A 165 20.63 9.97 -14.31
C ARG A 165 19.72 9.08 -13.47
N ASP A 166 18.60 8.61 -14.03
CA ASP A 166 17.68 7.67 -13.35
C ASP A 166 17.98 6.25 -13.83
N GLU A 167 19.10 5.70 -13.36
CA GLU A 167 19.47 4.29 -13.55
C GLU A 167 18.33 3.40 -13.01
N GLY A 168 17.49 2.88 -13.90
CA GLY A 168 16.38 1.97 -13.57
C GLY A 168 15.00 2.35 -14.12
N ALA A 169 14.82 3.54 -14.68
CA ALA A 169 13.59 3.90 -15.41
C ALA A 169 13.64 3.38 -16.85
N ALA A 170 12.58 2.71 -17.30
CA ALA A 170 12.42 2.31 -18.70
C ALA A 170 12.00 3.51 -19.57
N ILE A 171 11.19 4.42 -19.02
CA ILE A 171 10.76 5.66 -19.67
C ILE A 171 10.71 6.77 -18.62
N ALA A 172 11.18 7.96 -18.97
CA ALA A 172 11.00 9.19 -18.18
C ALA A 172 10.72 10.36 -19.13
N PHE A 173 9.66 11.12 -18.88
CA PHE A 173 9.26 12.24 -19.72
C PHE A 173 8.50 13.30 -18.95
N TYR A 174 8.33 14.46 -19.58
CA TYR A 174 7.53 15.56 -19.06
C TYR A 174 6.29 15.75 -19.94
N GLU A 175 5.14 15.91 -19.28
CA GLU A 175 3.91 16.42 -19.87
C GLU A 175 3.59 17.71 -19.11
N ASP A 176 3.62 18.84 -19.82
CA ASP A 176 3.66 20.18 -19.22
C ASP A 176 4.80 20.32 -18.18
N ASP A 177 4.48 20.58 -16.90
CA ASP A 177 5.41 20.70 -15.78
C ASP A 177 5.40 19.45 -14.86
N MET A 178 4.71 18.39 -15.27
CA MET A 178 4.61 17.12 -14.56
C MET A 178 5.65 16.13 -15.08
N MET A 179 6.44 15.54 -14.18
CA MET A 179 7.38 14.48 -14.53
C MET A 179 6.69 13.12 -14.37
N ALA A 180 6.73 12.30 -15.41
CA ALA A 180 6.27 10.92 -15.40
C ALA A 180 7.44 9.95 -15.56
N THR A 181 7.45 8.87 -14.77
CA THR A 181 8.43 7.79 -14.87
C THR A 181 7.75 6.43 -14.84
N ILE A 182 8.30 5.50 -15.62
CA ILE A 182 7.89 4.10 -15.67
C ILE A 182 9.15 3.25 -15.60
N GLY A 183 9.33 2.47 -14.53
CA GLY A 183 10.48 1.58 -14.33
C GLY A 183 10.04 0.13 -14.32
N LEU A 184 10.73 -0.74 -15.07
CA LEU A 184 10.49 -2.19 -15.03
C LEU A 184 11.33 -2.80 -13.91
N MET A 185 10.66 -3.52 -13.00
CA MET A 185 11.29 -4.29 -11.94
C MET A 185 11.07 -5.78 -12.21
N GLU A 186 12.16 -6.53 -12.42
CA GLU A 186 12.14 -7.99 -12.63
C GLU A 186 11.92 -8.78 -11.32
N ALA A 187 11.03 -8.29 -10.47
CA ALA A 187 10.69 -8.91 -9.20
C ALA A 187 9.24 -8.59 -8.84
N LYS A 188 8.66 -9.37 -7.92
CA LYS A 188 7.40 -9.01 -7.28
C LYS A 188 7.50 -7.66 -6.57
N VAL A 189 6.36 -7.01 -6.40
CA VAL A 189 6.20 -5.94 -5.41
C VAL A 189 6.72 -6.44 -4.05
N PRO A 190 7.60 -5.70 -3.35
CA PRO A 190 8.25 -6.17 -2.14
C PRO A 190 7.29 -6.52 -0.99
N ASN A 191 7.79 -7.29 -0.01
CA ASN A 191 7.15 -7.54 1.29
C ASN A 191 5.75 -8.20 1.26
N GLY A 192 5.27 -8.65 0.09
CA GLY A 192 3.92 -9.22 -0.05
C GLY A 192 2.81 -8.19 0.14
N GLU A 193 3.10 -6.89 0.00
CA GLU A 193 2.14 -5.83 0.28
C GLU A 193 0.97 -5.82 -0.71
N ALA A 194 1.24 -6.09 -2.00
CA ALA A 194 0.19 -6.18 -3.01
C ALA A 194 -0.76 -7.34 -2.71
N GLU A 195 -0.24 -8.51 -2.34
CA GLU A 195 -1.03 -9.69 -1.95
C GLU A 195 -1.89 -9.40 -0.71
N TYR A 196 -1.32 -8.72 0.29
CA TYR A 196 -2.03 -8.37 1.51
C TYR A 196 -3.17 -7.40 1.22
N TRP A 197 -2.87 -6.26 0.58
CA TRP A 197 -3.81 -5.17 0.36
C TRP A 197 -4.86 -5.46 -0.73
N ALA A 198 -4.60 -6.41 -1.63
CA ALA A 198 -5.63 -6.91 -2.56
C ALA A 198 -6.90 -7.41 -1.85
N ASN A 199 -6.79 -7.83 -0.58
CA ASN A 199 -7.93 -8.27 0.22
C ASN A 199 -8.92 -7.14 0.53
N SER A 200 -8.50 -5.88 0.45
CA SER A 200 -9.36 -4.70 0.69
C SER A 200 -10.38 -4.50 -0.41
N ASN A 201 -10.14 -4.99 -1.63
CA ASN A 201 -11.04 -4.81 -2.76
C ASN A 201 -12.32 -5.65 -2.58
N PHE A 202 -13.38 -5.07 -2.02
CA PHE A 202 -14.63 -5.79 -1.81
C PHE A 202 -15.40 -6.12 -3.10
N MET A 203 -15.07 -5.47 -4.24
CA MET A 203 -15.73 -5.68 -5.53
C MET A 203 -15.21 -6.93 -6.25
N THR A 204 -13.89 -7.10 -6.26
CA THR A 204 -13.22 -8.17 -7.03
C THR A 204 -12.19 -8.95 -6.22
N ARG A 205 -12.38 -9.03 -4.89
CA ARG A 205 -11.40 -9.58 -3.92
C ARG A 205 -10.62 -10.79 -4.40
N GLU A 206 -11.31 -11.88 -4.73
CA GLU A 206 -10.66 -13.15 -5.09
C GLU A 206 -9.77 -13.00 -6.33
N LYS A 207 -10.23 -12.26 -7.33
CA LYS A 207 -9.48 -12.01 -8.56
C LYS A 207 -8.31 -11.05 -8.32
N SER A 208 -8.51 -10.00 -7.54
CA SER A 208 -7.46 -9.05 -7.16
C SER A 208 -6.33 -9.75 -6.39
N VAL A 209 -6.68 -10.64 -5.45
CA VAL A 209 -5.71 -11.46 -4.72
C VAL A 209 -4.99 -12.43 -5.65
N ALA A 210 -5.70 -13.11 -6.56
CA ALA A 210 -5.10 -14.02 -7.52
C ALA A 210 -4.11 -13.30 -8.46
N ALA A 211 -4.48 -12.10 -8.94
CA ALA A 211 -3.61 -11.25 -9.75
C ALA A 211 -2.34 -10.87 -8.98
N ALA A 212 -2.50 -10.41 -7.74
CA ALA A 212 -1.39 -10.05 -6.86
C ALA A 212 -0.53 -11.24 -6.41
N GLN A 213 -1.03 -12.47 -6.43
CA GLN A 213 -0.21 -13.64 -6.13
C GLN A 213 0.57 -14.13 -7.35
N SER A 214 0.02 -13.91 -8.54
CA SER A 214 0.53 -14.49 -9.80
C SER A 214 1.58 -13.61 -10.49
N HIS A 215 1.76 -12.36 -10.07
CA HIS A 215 2.78 -11.50 -10.68
C HIS A 215 4.18 -12.00 -10.36
N THR A 216 5.11 -11.75 -11.27
CA THR A 216 6.52 -12.09 -11.12
C THR A 216 7.42 -10.88 -11.31
N ALA A 217 6.87 -9.83 -11.91
CA ALA A 217 7.49 -8.54 -12.18
C ALA A 217 6.47 -7.42 -11.94
N HIS A 218 6.93 -6.17 -11.93
CA HIS A 218 6.03 -5.01 -11.91
C HIS A 218 6.62 -3.80 -12.63
N LEU A 219 5.74 -2.91 -13.09
CA LEU A 219 6.12 -1.55 -13.47
C LEU A 219 5.89 -0.62 -12.29
N LEU A 220 6.90 0.14 -11.91
CA LEU A 220 6.77 1.28 -11.03
C LEU A 220 6.36 2.48 -11.88
N VAL A 221 5.13 2.94 -11.72
CA VAL A 221 4.58 4.11 -12.41
C VAL A 221 4.51 5.26 -11.41
N ALA A 222 5.19 6.36 -11.70
CA ALA A 222 5.14 7.55 -10.85
C ALA A 222 4.87 8.81 -11.66
N VAL A 223 4.08 9.72 -11.10
CA VAL A 223 3.89 11.08 -11.61
C VAL A 223 4.10 12.07 -10.49
N ARG A 224 4.91 13.09 -10.75
CA ARG A 224 5.15 14.19 -9.82
C ARG A 224 4.79 15.50 -10.50
N GLY A 225 3.69 16.11 -10.06
CA GLY A 225 3.36 17.49 -10.39
C GLY A 225 4.20 18.42 -9.52
N ARG A 226 5.14 19.16 -10.11
CA ARG A 226 5.99 20.10 -9.36
C ARG A 226 5.13 21.26 -8.84
N ASP A 227 4.66 22.10 -9.76
CA ASP A 227 3.81 23.27 -9.49
C ASP A 227 2.37 23.06 -9.99
N SER A 228 2.11 21.95 -10.67
CA SER A 228 0.79 21.56 -11.20
C SER A 228 -0.21 21.26 -10.08
N ALA A 229 -1.49 21.50 -10.35
CA ALA A 229 -2.56 21.09 -9.45
C ALA A 229 -2.53 19.56 -9.24
N PRO A 230 -2.60 19.04 -7.99
CA PRO A 230 -2.54 17.60 -7.71
C PRO A 230 -3.55 16.77 -8.52
N LEU A 231 -4.70 17.35 -8.87
CA LEU A 231 -5.69 16.70 -9.72
C LEU A 231 -5.18 16.43 -11.14
N GLU A 232 -4.43 17.34 -11.74
CA GLU A 232 -3.91 17.14 -13.10
C GLU A 232 -2.79 16.08 -13.09
N ALA A 233 -1.93 16.09 -12.07
CA ALA A 233 -0.93 15.04 -11.86
C ALA A 233 -1.58 13.66 -11.64
N GLY A 234 -2.67 13.60 -10.87
CA GLY A 234 -3.44 12.38 -10.68
C GLY A 234 -4.07 11.88 -11.98
N LYS A 235 -4.68 12.77 -12.78
CA LYS A 235 -5.22 12.42 -14.09
C LYS A 235 -4.14 11.87 -15.01
N LEU A 236 -2.97 12.50 -15.06
CA LEU A 236 -1.83 12.02 -15.85
C LEU A 236 -1.38 10.62 -15.38
N PHE A 237 -1.28 10.40 -14.08
CA PHE A 237 -0.98 9.09 -13.50
C PHE A 237 -1.98 8.02 -13.95
N VAL A 238 -3.28 8.31 -13.86
CA VAL A 238 -4.34 7.36 -14.27
C VAL A 238 -4.26 7.05 -15.77
N LYS A 239 -4.01 8.05 -16.63
CA LYS A 239 -3.84 7.84 -18.09
C LYS A 239 -2.67 6.89 -18.37
N ILE A 240 -1.53 7.10 -17.71
CA ILE A 240 -0.33 6.28 -17.88
C ILE A 240 -0.57 4.87 -17.35
N ALA A 241 -1.07 4.73 -16.12
CA ALA A 241 -1.37 3.45 -15.49
C ALA A 241 -2.37 2.63 -16.33
N ALA A 242 -3.46 3.26 -16.80
CA ALA A 242 -4.45 2.62 -17.67
C ALA A 242 -3.83 2.16 -19.00
N THR A 243 -2.88 2.92 -19.55
CA THR A 243 -2.16 2.53 -20.78
C THR A 243 -1.25 1.32 -20.52
N CYS A 244 -0.50 1.32 -19.41
CA CYS A 244 0.32 0.17 -18.98
C CYS A 244 -0.53 -1.10 -18.80
N LEU A 245 -1.74 -0.96 -18.25
CA LEU A 245 -2.66 -2.07 -18.00
C LEU A 245 -3.22 -2.72 -19.28
N LYS A 246 -3.02 -2.11 -20.46
CA LYS A 246 -3.37 -2.71 -21.76
C LYS A 246 -2.37 -3.78 -22.21
N ALA A 247 -1.21 -3.90 -21.54
CA ALA A 247 -0.24 -4.93 -21.88
C ALA A 247 -0.83 -6.33 -21.63
N PRO A 248 -0.61 -7.32 -22.52
CA PRO A 248 -1.23 -8.64 -22.41
C PRO A 248 -0.74 -9.45 -21.20
N ASN A 249 0.40 -9.07 -20.62
CA ASN A 249 0.96 -9.65 -19.40
C ASN A 249 0.60 -8.86 -18.13
N ALA A 250 -0.17 -7.76 -18.22
CA ALA A 250 -0.65 -7.03 -17.06
C ALA A 250 -1.76 -7.80 -16.33
N LEU A 251 -1.60 -7.97 -15.02
CA LEU A 251 -2.53 -8.70 -14.15
C LEU A 251 -3.40 -7.76 -13.32
N GLY A 252 -2.95 -6.52 -13.11
CA GLY A 252 -3.64 -5.51 -12.32
C GLY A 252 -2.69 -4.39 -11.90
N ILE A 253 -3.17 -3.47 -11.07
CA ILE A 253 -2.35 -2.41 -10.45
C ILE A 253 -2.55 -2.42 -8.94
N TYR A 254 -1.45 -2.43 -8.19
CA TYR A 254 -1.43 -2.12 -6.77
C TYR A 254 -1.26 -0.61 -6.59
N ASP A 255 -2.31 0.03 -6.10
CA ASP A 255 -2.37 1.48 -5.87
C ASP A 255 -3.43 1.78 -4.79
N CYS A 256 -3.29 2.91 -4.09
CA CYS A 256 -4.25 3.37 -3.08
C CYS A 256 -4.67 2.29 -2.06
N GLY A 257 -3.73 1.44 -1.63
CA GLY A 257 -4.00 0.40 -0.62
C GLY A 257 -4.91 -0.74 -1.09
N THR A 258 -4.99 -0.98 -2.40
CA THR A 258 -5.76 -2.08 -3.00
C THR A 258 -5.18 -2.55 -4.33
N VAL A 259 -5.72 -3.64 -4.88
CA VAL A 259 -5.37 -4.12 -6.23
C VAL A 259 -6.59 -4.06 -7.14
N TRP A 260 -6.46 -3.32 -8.23
CA TRP A 260 -7.46 -3.21 -9.30
C TRP A 260 -7.12 -4.12 -10.47
N LEU A 261 -8.14 -4.75 -11.04
CA LEU A 261 -7.99 -5.50 -12.28
C LEU A 261 -7.87 -4.54 -13.48
N PRO A 262 -7.19 -4.93 -14.57
CA PRO A 262 -6.98 -4.08 -15.72
C PRO A 262 -8.28 -3.51 -16.29
N GLU A 263 -9.29 -4.35 -16.48
CA GLU A 263 -10.59 -3.96 -17.05
C GLU A 263 -11.32 -2.92 -16.20
N ASP A 264 -11.25 -3.04 -14.88
CA ASP A 264 -11.96 -2.13 -13.96
C ASP A 264 -11.27 -0.76 -13.92
N PHE A 265 -9.95 -0.73 -13.78
CA PHE A 265 -9.17 0.52 -13.76
C PHE A 265 -9.24 1.24 -15.11
N ILE A 266 -9.09 0.50 -16.23
CA ILE A 266 -9.21 1.08 -17.58
C ILE A 266 -10.62 1.66 -17.78
N ARG A 267 -11.67 0.97 -17.36
CA ARG A 267 -13.05 1.47 -17.50
C ARG A 267 -13.25 2.77 -16.72
N SER A 268 -12.74 2.85 -15.50
CA SER A 268 -12.78 4.09 -14.70
C SER A 268 -11.96 5.20 -15.34
N ALA A 269 -10.76 4.92 -15.85
CA ALA A 269 -9.94 5.91 -16.53
C ALA A 269 -10.66 6.55 -17.74
N MET A 270 -11.46 5.77 -18.47
CA MET A 270 -12.16 6.23 -19.66
C MET A 270 -13.24 7.28 -19.40
N VAL A 271 -13.73 7.47 -18.16
CA VAL A 271 -14.68 8.55 -17.85
C VAL A 271 -14.08 9.94 -18.10
N MET A 272 -12.74 10.06 -18.09
CA MET A 272 -12.03 11.29 -18.47
C MET A 272 -12.31 11.73 -19.91
N LYS A 273 -12.69 10.81 -20.80
CA LYS A 273 -13.10 11.14 -22.18
C LYS A 273 -14.41 11.91 -22.24
N GLU A 274 -15.22 11.80 -21.20
CA GLU A 274 -16.49 12.51 -21.04
C GLU A 274 -16.34 13.78 -20.18
N GLY A 275 -15.11 14.10 -19.77
CA GLY A 275 -14.80 15.25 -18.91
C GLY A 275 -14.98 14.99 -17.43
N GLU A 276 -15.22 13.73 -17.02
CA GLU A 276 -15.36 13.35 -15.62
C GLU A 276 -14.00 13.02 -14.96
N ILE A 277 -13.98 12.96 -13.63
CA ILE A 277 -12.79 12.59 -12.86
C ILE A 277 -12.87 11.12 -12.46
N PRO A 278 -11.80 10.34 -12.68
CA PRO A 278 -11.77 8.91 -12.39
C PRO A 278 -11.56 8.68 -10.88
N MET A 279 -12.54 9.05 -10.05
CA MET A 279 -12.41 9.05 -8.59
C MET A 279 -12.05 7.67 -8.02
N MET A 280 -12.52 6.59 -8.65
CA MET A 280 -12.18 5.22 -8.25
C MET A 280 -10.68 4.91 -8.39
N ASP A 281 -10.03 5.49 -9.40
CA ASP A 281 -8.61 5.29 -9.67
C ASP A 281 -7.72 6.24 -8.87
N LEU A 282 -8.29 7.31 -8.30
CA LEU A 282 -7.57 8.33 -7.53
C LEU A 282 -7.72 8.16 -6.02
N VAL A 283 -8.85 7.62 -5.58
CA VAL A 283 -9.18 7.42 -4.17
C VAL A 283 -9.90 6.09 -4.01
N PHE A 284 -9.23 5.12 -3.40
CA PHE A 284 -9.87 3.87 -3.02
C PHE A 284 -10.77 4.10 -1.79
N ILE A 285 -11.97 3.52 -1.82
CA ILE A 285 -12.90 3.52 -0.68
C ILE A 285 -13.07 2.08 -0.20
N GLY A 286 -12.54 1.83 1.01
CA GLY A 286 -12.70 0.57 1.70
C GLY A 286 -14.05 0.49 2.40
N LEU A 287 -14.60 -0.72 2.47
CA LEU A 287 -15.80 -1.03 3.24
C LEU A 287 -15.57 -2.28 4.08
N TYR A 288 -16.01 -2.22 5.33
CA TYR A 288 -16.01 -3.36 6.23
C TYR A 288 -17.30 -3.36 7.05
N GLN A 289 -17.94 -4.52 7.19
CA GLN A 289 -19.15 -4.66 7.97
C GLN A 289 -18.98 -5.75 9.03
N ASP A 290 -19.34 -5.41 10.27
CA ASP A 290 -19.42 -6.34 11.39
C ASP A 290 -20.74 -6.15 12.18
N GLU A 291 -20.84 -6.81 13.34
CA GLU A 291 -22.03 -6.75 14.20
C GLU A 291 -22.30 -5.34 14.78
N LYS A 292 -21.31 -4.44 14.78
CA LYS A 292 -21.43 -3.09 15.32
C LYS A 292 -21.84 -2.06 14.26
N GLY A 293 -21.72 -2.39 12.98
CA GLY A 293 -22.16 -1.54 11.88
C GLY A 293 -21.23 -1.61 10.67
N VAL A 294 -21.36 -0.60 9.80
CA VAL A 294 -20.55 -0.43 8.61
C VAL A 294 -19.45 0.59 8.88
N SER A 295 -18.20 0.21 8.66
CA SER A 295 -17.06 1.11 8.64
C SER A 295 -16.54 1.31 7.22
N SER A 296 -15.98 2.50 6.96
CA SER A 296 -15.37 2.85 5.70
C SER A 296 -14.17 3.75 5.90
N TRP A 297 -13.23 3.71 4.97
CA TRP A 297 -12.06 4.57 4.96
C TRP A 297 -11.64 4.90 3.52
N THR A 298 -10.88 5.97 3.35
CA THR A 298 -10.23 6.30 2.08
C THR A 298 -8.75 5.97 2.09
N ASN A 299 -8.21 5.71 0.91
CA ASN A 299 -6.79 5.74 0.63
C ASN A 299 -6.58 6.53 -0.67
N GLY A 300 -5.74 7.57 -0.64
CA GLY A 300 -5.37 8.35 -1.82
C GLY A 300 -5.59 9.86 -1.66
N LEU A 301 -6.41 10.28 -0.70
CA LEU A 301 -6.69 11.70 -0.45
C LEU A 301 -5.43 12.48 -0.03
N ARG A 302 -4.46 11.81 0.61
CA ARG A 302 -3.17 12.42 0.98
C ARG A 302 -2.36 12.89 -0.22
N SER A 303 -2.47 12.22 -1.37
CA SER A 303 -1.82 12.67 -2.62
C SER A 303 -2.36 14.03 -3.09
N PHE A 304 -3.55 14.42 -2.62
CA PHE A 304 -4.18 15.73 -2.86
C PHE A 304 -3.97 16.73 -1.72
N GLY A 305 -3.12 16.40 -0.74
CA GLY A 305 -2.87 17.24 0.44
C GLY A 305 -4.06 17.27 1.42
N LYS A 306 -4.90 16.24 1.40
CA LYS A 306 -6.06 16.09 2.30
C LYS A 306 -5.77 14.98 3.31
N GLU A 307 -6.44 15.02 4.46
CA GLU A 307 -6.45 13.90 5.40
C GLU A 307 -7.36 12.78 4.86
N GLU A 308 -7.02 11.53 5.13
CA GLU A 308 -7.92 10.41 4.80
C GLU A 308 -9.18 10.48 5.65
N LEU A 309 -10.30 10.03 5.09
CA LEU A 309 -11.61 10.02 5.74
C LEU A 309 -11.89 8.66 6.37
N GLU A 310 -12.66 8.64 7.44
CA GLU A 310 -13.22 7.42 8.02
C GLU A 310 -14.67 7.61 8.47
N ILE A 311 -15.47 6.57 8.31
CA ILE A 311 -16.74 6.38 9.00
C ILE A 311 -16.59 5.11 9.84
N ILE A 312 -16.91 5.17 11.12
CA ILE A 312 -16.71 4.05 12.05
C ILE A 312 -18.07 3.56 12.54
N GLN A 313 -18.37 2.28 12.27
CA GLN A 313 -19.54 1.58 12.83
C GLN A 313 -20.87 2.33 12.61
N SER A 314 -21.06 2.86 11.40
CA SER A 314 -22.31 3.48 10.99
C SER A 314 -23.47 2.48 11.03
N SER A 315 -24.64 2.95 11.44
CA SER A 315 -25.88 2.18 11.35
C SER A 315 -26.50 2.20 9.95
N GLN A 316 -25.94 2.97 9.01
CA GLN A 316 -26.46 3.11 7.65
C GLN A 316 -26.12 1.89 6.78
N PRO A 317 -26.89 1.64 5.71
CA PRO A 317 -26.56 0.59 4.74
C PRO A 317 -25.19 0.82 4.06
N PRO A 318 -24.44 -0.25 3.71
CA PRO A 318 -23.13 -0.12 3.05
C PRO A 318 -23.13 0.76 1.79
N SER A 319 -24.19 0.71 0.99
CA SER A 319 -24.34 1.54 -0.21
C SER A 319 -24.42 3.03 0.10
N GLU A 320 -25.07 3.41 1.21
CA GLU A 320 -25.18 4.81 1.62
C GLU A 320 -23.86 5.31 2.20
N VAL A 321 -23.18 4.49 3.00
CA VAL A 321 -21.83 4.80 3.50
C VAL A 321 -20.84 4.98 2.36
N TYR A 322 -20.85 4.07 1.37
CA TYR A 322 -20.01 4.19 0.17
C TYR A 322 -20.31 5.48 -0.59
N THR A 323 -21.60 5.76 -0.86
CA THR A 323 -22.01 6.98 -1.57
C THR A 323 -21.58 8.25 -0.84
N MET A 324 -21.71 8.27 0.49
CA MET A 324 -21.25 9.37 1.33
C MET A 324 -19.74 9.60 1.16
N MET A 325 -18.94 8.54 1.31
CA MET A 325 -17.49 8.59 1.21
C MET A 325 -17.03 9.03 -0.18
N THR A 326 -17.65 8.51 -1.24
CA THR A 326 -17.38 8.91 -2.63
C THR A 326 -17.69 10.37 -2.87
N SER A 327 -18.85 10.84 -2.39
CA SER A 327 -19.28 12.22 -2.62
C SER A 327 -18.40 13.23 -1.89
N ILE A 328 -18.03 12.96 -0.63
CA ILE A 328 -17.12 13.83 0.12
C ILE A 328 -15.74 13.82 -0.52
N SER A 329 -15.20 12.64 -0.85
CA SER A 329 -13.90 12.54 -1.53
C SER A 329 -13.88 13.33 -2.83
N SER A 330 -14.95 13.23 -3.62
CA SER A 330 -15.13 14.00 -4.85
C SER A 330 -15.14 15.51 -4.58
N TYR A 331 -15.89 15.95 -3.57
CA TYR A 331 -15.94 17.37 -3.16
C TYR A 331 -14.55 17.90 -2.73
N LEU A 332 -13.79 17.12 -1.95
CA LEU A 332 -12.45 17.52 -1.50
C LEU A 332 -11.44 17.63 -2.65
N VAL A 333 -11.54 16.74 -3.64
CA VAL A 333 -10.64 16.69 -4.80
C VAL A 333 -11.03 17.73 -5.86
N GLN A 334 -12.32 17.86 -6.17
CA GLN A 334 -12.84 18.74 -7.22
C GLN A 334 -12.84 20.21 -6.81
N GLU A 335 -13.42 20.50 -5.64
CA GLU A 335 -13.61 21.88 -5.18
C GLU A 335 -12.43 22.35 -4.32
N GLY A 336 -11.45 21.47 -4.05
CA GLY A 336 -10.30 21.77 -3.21
C GLY A 336 -10.68 22.05 -1.75
N ALA A 337 -11.89 21.69 -1.32
CA ALA A 337 -12.38 21.94 0.03
C ALA A 337 -11.48 21.32 1.11
N VAL A 338 -11.44 21.94 2.27
CA VAL A 338 -10.64 21.50 3.42
C VAL A 338 -11.59 21.29 4.59
N LEU A 339 -11.49 20.13 5.23
CA LEU A 339 -12.24 19.84 6.45
C LEU A 339 -11.38 20.15 7.67
N HIS A 340 -11.98 20.80 8.66
CA HIS A 340 -11.34 21.07 9.94
C HIS A 340 -12.00 20.29 11.09
N ASP A 341 -11.22 20.02 12.12
CA ASP A 341 -11.71 19.37 13.33
C ASP A 341 -12.81 20.20 14.00
N GLY A 342 -13.90 19.54 14.42
CA GLY A 342 -15.05 20.19 15.04
C GLY A 342 -16.05 20.82 14.07
N GLU A 343 -15.80 20.78 12.76
CA GLU A 343 -16.77 21.21 11.75
C GLU A 343 -17.91 20.20 11.58
N THR A 344 -18.90 20.59 10.78
CA THR A 344 -19.98 19.69 10.36
C THR A 344 -20.12 19.70 8.85
N LEU A 345 -20.40 18.55 8.25
CA LEU A 345 -20.74 18.43 6.84
C LEU A 345 -22.18 17.96 6.65
N GLY A 346 -22.75 18.18 5.48
CA GLY A 346 -24.05 17.62 5.12
C GLY A 346 -24.37 17.87 3.65
N PHE A 347 -25.20 17.00 3.07
CA PHE A 347 -25.73 17.19 1.71
C PHE A 347 -26.85 18.23 1.65
N SER A 348 -27.36 18.66 2.80
CA SER A 348 -28.34 19.73 2.93
C SER A 348 -27.94 20.68 4.06
N ALA A 349 -28.57 21.85 4.11
CA ALA A 349 -28.32 22.83 5.17
C ALA A 349 -28.67 22.31 6.57
N GLU A 350 -29.63 21.38 6.64
CA GLU A 350 -30.16 20.77 7.86
C GLU A 350 -29.30 19.60 8.35
N GLN A 351 -28.63 18.88 7.45
CA GLN A 351 -27.76 17.78 7.83
C GLN A 351 -26.45 18.30 8.43
N LYS A 352 -26.12 17.84 9.64
CA LYS A 352 -24.93 18.25 10.41
C LYS A 352 -24.21 17.01 10.92
N LEU A 353 -23.43 16.37 10.06
CA LEU A 353 -22.56 15.25 10.44
C LEU A 353 -21.28 15.81 11.05
N PRO A 354 -20.95 15.47 12.30
CA PRO A 354 -19.76 15.98 12.95
C PRO A 354 -18.50 15.44 12.28
N ILE A 355 -17.49 16.30 12.19
CA ILE A 355 -16.14 15.96 11.76
C ILE A 355 -15.21 15.97 12.98
N THR A 356 -14.45 14.89 13.16
CA THR A 356 -13.47 14.79 14.25
C THR A 356 -12.12 14.30 13.73
N ARG A 357 -11.08 15.10 13.91
CA ARG A 357 -9.71 14.69 13.60
C ARG A 357 -9.15 13.86 14.74
N SER A 358 -8.74 12.63 14.44
CA SER A 358 -8.17 11.72 15.44
C SER A 358 -7.33 10.64 14.79
N LYS A 359 -6.60 9.84 15.59
CA LYS A 359 -5.79 8.73 15.08
C LYS A 359 -6.66 7.76 14.25
N GLY A 360 -6.16 7.37 13.08
CA GLY A 360 -6.86 6.46 12.17
C GLY A 360 -7.11 5.08 12.79
N VAL A 361 -8.23 4.46 12.41
CA VAL A 361 -8.59 3.09 12.80
C VAL A 361 -8.17 2.10 11.72
N TYR A 362 -8.45 2.41 10.46
CA TYR A 362 -8.16 1.61 9.26
C TYR A 362 -7.03 2.19 8.41
N VAL A 363 -6.65 3.45 8.68
CA VAL A 363 -5.55 4.14 8.00
C VAL A 363 -4.44 4.52 8.98
N GLU A 364 -3.21 4.53 8.50
CA GLU A 364 -2.07 5.01 9.30
C GLU A 364 -2.17 6.52 9.55
N GLY A 365 -1.62 7.01 10.66
CA GLY A 365 -1.58 8.45 10.97
C GLY A 365 -2.90 9.00 11.53
N GLN A 366 -3.21 10.25 11.20
CA GLN A 366 -4.48 10.92 11.54
C GLN A 366 -5.51 10.75 10.41
N SER A 367 -6.78 10.83 10.75
CA SER A 367 -7.90 10.82 9.80
C SER A 367 -9.00 11.79 10.24
N MET A 368 -9.84 12.21 9.30
CA MET A 368 -11.07 12.93 9.58
C MET A 368 -12.22 11.93 9.69
N LYS A 369 -12.76 11.78 10.90
CA LYS A 369 -13.90 10.90 11.14
C LYS A 369 -15.20 11.65 10.91
N ILE A 370 -16.09 11.05 10.12
CA ILE A 370 -17.43 11.56 9.84
C ILE A 370 -18.43 10.78 10.70
N GLY A 371 -19.20 11.48 11.53
CA GLY A 371 -20.28 10.87 12.30
C GLY A 371 -21.53 10.65 11.45
N PHE A 372 -21.54 9.59 10.65
CA PHE A 372 -22.63 9.24 9.72
C PHE A 372 -23.44 8.01 10.13
#